data_AF-A0AA35JKX2-F1
#
_entry.id   AF-A0AA35JKX2-F1
#
_cell.length_a   1.000
_cell.length_b   1.000
_cell.length_c   1.000
_cell.angle_alpha   90.00
_cell.angle_beta   90.00
_cell.angle_gamma   90.00
#
_symmetry.space_group_name_H-M   'P 1'
#
loop_
_entity.id
_entity.type
_entity.pdbx_description
1 polymer ?
#
loop_
_entity_poly.entity_id
_entity_poly.type
_entity_poly.pdbx_seq_one_letter_code
_entity_poly.pdbx_strand_id
1 'polypeptide(L)'
;MFGYTVGSVQENNDQVWKFQRYFLIQEYCSRLTIPFPFVIFAYIYMVMRKLLKCCCKNECKQPSICCSKNEDNETLAWEAVMKENYLVKINIKANDSSEEMAQRFRQLDMKLNDLKGLLKDFANKLR
;
A
#
# COMPACT_ATOMS: atom_id res chain seq x y z
N MET A 1 -21.57 19.35 -23.75
CA MET A 1 -22.00 19.12 -22.34
C MET A 1 -21.34 17.87 -21.76
N PHE A 2 -21.44 16.69 -22.40
CA PHE A 2 -20.86 15.44 -21.90
C PHE A 2 -19.33 15.41 -21.73
N GLY A 3 -18.55 16.07 -22.60
CA GLY A 3 -17.08 16.03 -22.52
C GLY A 3 -16.47 16.68 -21.27
N TYR A 4 -17.10 17.75 -20.76
CA TYR A 4 -16.62 18.46 -19.55
C TYR A 4 -16.95 17.67 -18.27
N THR A 5 -18.11 17.02 -18.24
CA THR A 5 -18.53 16.19 -17.10
C THR A 5 -17.78 14.86 -17.02
N VAL A 6 -17.49 14.21 -18.16
CA VAL A 6 -16.76 12.93 -18.20
C VAL A 6 -15.35 13.09 -17.61
N GLY A 7 -14.62 14.15 -17.96
CA GLY A 7 -13.29 14.40 -17.38
C GLY A 7 -13.31 14.68 -15.87
N SER A 8 -14.29 15.44 -15.39
CA SER A 8 -14.39 15.81 -13.96
C SER A 8 -14.83 14.66 -13.05
N VAL A 9 -15.51 13.64 -13.58
CA VAL A 9 -15.97 12.46 -12.79
C VAL A 9 -15.09 11.22 -13.00
N GLN A 10 -14.14 11.28 -13.94
CA GLN A 10 -13.29 10.15 -14.34
C GLN A 10 -12.49 9.58 -13.16
N GLU A 11 -11.88 10.43 -12.33
CA GLU A 11 -11.02 10.02 -11.22
C GLU A 11 -11.79 9.28 -10.13
N ASN A 12 -12.99 9.78 -9.79
CA ASN A 12 -13.88 9.11 -8.84
C ASN A 12 -14.44 7.80 -9.41
N ASN A 13 -14.71 7.75 -10.72
CA ASN A 13 -15.24 6.56 -11.37
C ASN A 13 -14.21 5.41 -11.44
N ASP A 14 -12.92 5.72 -11.62
CA ASP A 14 -11.86 4.70 -11.63
C ASP A 14 -11.73 3.98 -10.28
N GLN A 15 -11.88 4.69 -9.16
CA GLN A 15 -11.88 4.10 -7.82
C GLN A 15 -13.09 3.16 -7.61
N VAL A 16 -14.28 3.60 -8.03
CA VAL A 16 -15.50 2.78 -7.96
C VAL A 16 -15.36 1.53 -8.82
N TRP A 17 -14.81 1.66 -10.04
CA TRP A 17 -14.59 0.52 -10.92
C TRP A 17 -13.58 -0.48 -10.34
N LYS A 18 -12.48 -0.01 -9.74
CA LYS A 18 -11.50 -0.88 -9.05
C LYS A 18 -12.14 -1.66 -7.91
N PHE A 19 -12.97 -1.00 -7.11
CA PHE A 19 -13.71 -1.64 -6.03
C PHE A 19 -14.67 -2.71 -6.56
N GLN A 20 -15.51 -2.36 -7.55
CA GLN A 20 -16.45 -3.30 -8.17
C GLN A 20 -15.73 -4.50 -8.81
N ARG A 21 -14.61 -4.25 -9.49
CA ARG A 21 -13.78 -5.30 -10.10
C ARG A 21 -13.24 -6.28 -9.07
N TYR A 22 -12.79 -5.80 -7.91
CA TYR A 22 -12.31 -6.67 -6.83
C TYR A 22 -13.40 -7.66 -6.38
N PHE A 23 -14.61 -7.16 -6.11
CA PHE A 23 -15.74 -8.02 -5.71
C PHE A 23 -16.06 -9.08 -6.77
N LEU A 24 -16.11 -8.69 -8.04
CA LEU A 24 -16.40 -9.60 -9.14
C LEU A 24 -15.36 -10.73 -9.25
N ILE A 25 -14.06 -10.38 -9.12
CA ILE A 25 -12.97 -11.35 -9.17
C ILE A 25 -13.02 -12.27 -7.95
N GLN A 26 -13.20 -11.71 -6.75
CA GLN A 26 -13.27 -12.49 -5.51
C GLN A 26 -14.41 -13.52 -5.57
N GLU A 27 -15.58 -13.10 -6.07
CA GLU A 27 -16.72 -13.99 -6.25
C GLU A 27 -16.37 -15.12 -7.25
N TYR A 28 -15.76 -14.79 -8.39
CA TYR A 28 -15.36 -15.79 -9.39
C TYR A 28 -14.31 -16.77 -8.86
N CYS A 29 -13.31 -16.29 -8.11
CA CYS A 29 -12.29 -17.13 -7.48
C CYS A 29 -12.87 -18.07 -6.40
N SER A 30 -13.95 -17.65 -5.73
CA SER A 30 -14.66 -18.49 -4.76
C SER A 30 -15.57 -19.55 -5.41
N ARG A 31 -16.01 -19.31 -6.65
CA ARG A 31 -16.82 -20.24 -7.44
C ARG A 31 -15.94 -21.39 -7.96
N LEU A 32 -16.55 -22.54 -8.20
CA LEU A 32 -15.83 -23.69 -8.78
C LEU A 32 -15.30 -23.31 -10.18
N THR A 33 -13.99 -23.46 -10.38
CA THR A 33 -13.26 -23.17 -11.64
C THR A 33 -13.52 -24.21 -12.74
N ILE A 34 -14.76 -24.70 -12.83
CA ILE A 34 -15.15 -25.78 -13.74
C ILE A 34 -16.01 -25.18 -14.86
N PRO A 35 -15.76 -25.57 -16.13
CA PRO A 35 -16.57 -25.12 -17.25
C PRO A 35 -18.05 -25.40 -17.02
N PHE A 36 -18.91 -24.44 -17.39
CA PHE A 36 -20.36 -24.45 -17.15
C PHE A 36 -21.05 -25.82 -17.35
N PRO A 37 -20.83 -26.58 -18.44
CA PRO A 37 -21.49 -27.88 -18.63
C PRO A 37 -21.10 -28.95 -17.61
N PHE A 38 -19.93 -28.84 -16.98
CA PHE A 38 -19.41 -29.84 -16.04
C PHE A 38 -19.62 -29.48 -14.57
N VAL A 39 -20.20 -28.31 -14.30
CA VAL A 39 -20.42 -27.82 -12.92
C VAL A 39 -21.35 -28.75 -12.12
N ILE A 40 -22.32 -29.38 -12.81
CA ILE A 40 -23.31 -30.28 -12.20
C ILE A 40 -22.60 -31.50 -11.58
N PHE A 41 -21.66 -32.11 -12.29
CA PHE A 41 -20.89 -33.25 -11.76
C PHE A 41 -20.09 -32.88 -10.52
N ALA A 42 -19.53 -31.67 -10.49
CA ALA A 42 -18.77 -31.20 -9.35
C ALA A 42 -19.64 -30.99 -8.11
N TYR A 43 -20.86 -30.47 -8.27
CA TYR A 43 -21.83 -30.36 -7.19
C TYR A 43 -22.29 -31.74 -6.70
N ILE A 44 -22.58 -32.70 -7.59
CA ILE A 44 -22.91 -34.08 -7.22
C ILE A 44 -21.78 -34.70 -6.39
N TYR A 45 -20.53 -34.56 -6.84
CA TYR A 45 -19.36 -35.05 -6.12
C TYR A 45 -19.20 -34.38 -4.74
N MET A 46 -19.40 -33.06 -4.65
CA MET A 46 -19.36 -32.34 -3.36
C MET A 46 -20.42 -32.85 -2.38
N VAL A 47 -21.65 -33.08 -2.85
CA VAL A 47 -22.74 -33.63 -2.03
C VAL A 47 -22.40 -35.05 -1.56
N MET A 48 -21.96 -35.93 -2.47
CA MET A 48 -21.53 -37.28 -2.10
C MET A 48 -20.40 -37.27 -1.07
N ARG A 49 -19.39 -36.42 -1.25
CA ARG A 49 -18.28 -36.26 -0.30
C ARG A 49 -18.77 -35.78 1.07
N LYS A 50 -19.77 -34.89 1.10
CA LYS A 50 -20.36 -34.39 2.36
C LYS A 50 -21.15 -35.49 3.06
N LEU A 51 -21.92 -36.29 2.33
CA LEU A 51 -22.63 -37.45 2.89
C LEU A 51 -21.66 -38.48 3.47
N LEU A 52 -20.59 -38.82 2.75
CA LEU A 52 -19.54 -39.72 3.23
C LEU A 52 -18.81 -39.17 4.46
N LYS A 53 -18.54 -37.86 4.52
CA LYS A 53 -17.98 -37.18 5.71
C LYS A 53 -18.95 -37.08 6.88
N CYS A 54 -20.26 -37.07 6.66
CA CYS A 54 -21.22 -37.17 7.75
C CYS A 54 -21.26 -38.59 8.32
N CYS A 55 -21.09 -39.62 7.47
CA CYS A 55 -21.05 -41.01 7.91
C CYS A 55 -19.73 -41.40 8.59
N CYS A 56 -18.60 -40.88 8.10
CA CYS A 56 -17.29 -41.09 8.71
C CYS A 56 -16.95 -39.86 9.57
N LYS A 57 -16.87 -39.99 10.91
CA LYS A 57 -16.46 -38.93 11.87
C LYS A 57 -15.00 -38.45 11.65
N ASN A 58 -14.69 -38.00 10.45
CA ASN A 58 -13.39 -37.49 10.09
C ASN A 58 -13.40 -35.99 10.36
N GLU A 59 -12.67 -35.63 11.42
CA GLU A 59 -12.26 -34.28 11.82
C GLU A 59 -12.29 -33.29 10.65
N CYS A 60 -13.14 -32.27 10.78
CA CYS A 60 -13.28 -31.21 9.80
C CYS A 60 -11.97 -30.41 9.78
N LYS A 61 -11.03 -30.77 8.90
CA LYS A 61 -9.90 -29.90 8.59
C LYS A 61 -10.50 -28.61 8.03
N GLN A 62 -10.37 -27.53 8.77
CA GLN A 62 -10.77 -26.20 8.31
C GLN A 62 -10.16 -25.97 6.92
N PRO A 63 -10.88 -25.30 6.00
CA PRO A 63 -10.29 -24.91 4.74
C PRO A 63 -9.10 -24.01 5.07
N SER A 64 -7.89 -24.57 4.95
CA SER A 64 -6.66 -23.84 5.17
C SER A 64 -6.63 -22.73 4.15
N ILE A 65 -6.71 -21.49 4.62
CA ILE A 65 -6.20 -20.34 3.88
C ILE A 65 -4.81 -20.73 3.36
N CYS A 66 -4.58 -20.48 2.08
CA CYS A 66 -3.47 -21.03 1.27
C CYS A 66 -2.06 -20.52 1.68
N CYS A 67 -1.89 -20.04 2.90
CA CYS A 67 -0.61 -19.55 3.40
C CYS A 67 -0.14 -20.52 4.47
N SER A 68 0.99 -21.17 4.21
CA SER A 68 1.68 -21.97 5.22
C SER A 68 2.11 -21.02 6.34
N LYS A 69 1.92 -21.38 7.61
CA LYS A 69 2.29 -20.53 8.77
C LYS A 69 3.74 -20.00 8.75
N ASN A 70 4.62 -20.65 7.98
CA ASN A 70 6.00 -20.24 7.81
C ASN A 70 6.19 -19.19 6.68
N GLU A 71 5.33 -19.14 5.67
CA GLU A 71 5.35 -18.05 4.65
C GLU A 71 4.88 -16.73 5.26
N ASP A 72 4.02 -16.79 6.28
CA ASP A 72 3.50 -15.59 6.95
C ASP A 72 4.62 -14.79 7.62
N ASN A 73 5.65 -15.44 8.20
CA ASN A 73 6.68 -14.73 8.96
C ASN A 73 7.64 -13.92 8.07
N GLU A 74 8.06 -14.47 6.92
CA GLU A 74 8.94 -13.81 5.95
C GLU A 74 8.18 -12.67 5.27
N THR A 75 6.92 -12.91 4.90
CA THR A 75 6.03 -11.88 4.34
C THR A 75 5.84 -10.71 5.30
N LEU A 76 5.60 -10.99 6.59
CA LEU A 76 5.45 -9.95 7.62
C LEU A 76 6.77 -9.19 7.87
N ALA A 77 7.91 -9.88 7.86
CA ALA A 77 9.22 -9.23 7.98
C ALA A 77 9.49 -8.29 6.79
N TRP A 78 9.18 -8.74 5.58
CA TRP A 78 9.29 -7.94 4.36
C TRP A 78 8.35 -6.72 4.40
N GLU A 79 7.09 -6.90 4.82
CA GLU A 79 6.13 -5.81 4.99
C GLU A 79 6.63 -4.76 5.99
N ALA A 80 7.18 -5.20 7.13
CA ALA A 80 7.73 -4.30 8.14
C ALA A 80 8.89 -3.46 7.60
N VAL A 81 9.85 -4.07 6.89
CA VAL A 81 10.97 -3.34 6.27
C VAL A 81 10.47 -2.35 5.22
N MET A 82 9.48 -2.74 4.40
CA MET A 82 8.92 -1.87 3.38
C MET A 82 8.17 -0.68 3.98
N LYS A 83 7.44 -0.90 5.08
CA LYS A 83 6.78 0.16 5.85
C LYS A 83 7.79 1.17 6.38
N GLU A 84 8.87 0.74 7.01
CA GLU A 84 9.90 1.64 7.52
C GLU A 84 10.55 2.45 6.38
N ASN A 85 10.90 1.79 5.27
CA ASN A 85 11.41 2.47 4.07
C ASN A 85 10.43 3.51 3.52
N TYR A 86 9.13 3.21 3.50
CA TYR A 86 8.10 4.13 3.03
C TYR A 86 7.95 5.34 3.98
N LEU A 87 7.99 5.12 5.30
CA LEU A 87 7.94 6.20 6.29
C LEU A 87 9.14 7.13 6.17
N VAL A 88 10.34 6.59 5.97
CA VAL A 88 11.55 7.39 5.72
C VAL A 88 11.37 8.23 4.44
N LYS A 89 10.85 7.66 3.35
CA LYS A 89 10.57 8.41 2.12
C LYS A 89 9.57 9.54 2.31
N ILE A 90 8.51 9.31 3.09
CA ILE A 90 7.54 10.37 3.44
C ILE A 90 8.23 11.48 4.23
N ASN A 91 9.00 11.11 5.26
CA ASN A 91 9.65 12.08 6.13
C ASN A 91 10.68 12.93 5.37
N ILE A 92 11.51 12.29 4.51
CA ILE A 92 12.43 13.00 3.62
C ILE A 92 11.67 13.93 2.67
N LYS A 93 10.57 13.47 2.04
CA LYS A 93 9.78 14.31 1.14
C LYS A 93 9.11 15.51 1.85
N ALA A 94 8.64 15.31 3.08
CA ALA A 94 8.07 16.36 3.91
C ALA A 94 9.16 17.39 4.27
N ASN A 95 10.34 16.92 4.67
CA ASN A 95 11.48 17.75 4.97
C ASN A 95 12.02 18.48 3.72
N ASP A 96 12.11 17.86 2.55
CA ASP A 96 12.61 18.50 1.32
C ASP A 96 11.80 19.77 0.97
N SER A 97 10.48 19.72 1.14
CA SER A 97 9.60 20.84 0.78
C SER A 97 9.70 22.07 1.72
N SER A 98 10.08 21.87 2.98
CA SER A 98 10.10 22.93 4.01
C SER A 98 11.50 23.22 4.57
N GLU A 99 12.40 22.25 4.54
CA GLU A 99 13.74 22.34 5.13
C GLU A 99 14.79 22.85 4.14
N GLU A 100 14.71 22.61 2.84
CA GLU A 100 15.69 23.22 1.90
C GLU A 100 15.68 24.75 2.00
N MET A 101 14.50 25.37 1.98
CA MET A 101 14.39 26.83 2.09
C MET A 101 14.78 27.31 3.49
N ALA A 102 14.35 26.61 4.55
CA ALA A 102 14.69 26.97 5.93
C ALA A 102 16.18 26.80 6.26
N GLN A 103 16.83 25.75 5.74
CA GLN A 103 18.26 25.50 5.89
C GLN A 103 19.08 26.52 5.09
N ARG A 104 18.66 26.89 3.87
CA ARG A 104 19.28 27.97 3.09
C ARG A 104 19.18 29.32 3.81
N PHE A 105 18.03 29.63 4.41
CA PHE A 105 17.86 30.83 5.24
C PHE A 105 18.79 30.83 6.46
N ARG A 106 18.87 29.71 7.21
CA ARG A 106 19.78 29.58 8.36
C ARG A 106 21.25 29.71 7.95
N GLN A 107 21.65 29.14 6.81
CA GLN A 107 23.01 29.29 6.29
C GLN A 107 23.34 30.73 5.89
N LEU A 108 22.41 31.45 5.26
CA LEU A 108 22.57 32.86 4.94
C LEU A 108 22.75 33.71 6.20
N ASP A 109 21.93 33.49 7.23
CA ASP A 109 22.03 34.21 8.50
C ASP A 109 23.39 33.99 9.19
N MET A 110 23.88 32.75 9.21
CA MET A 110 25.21 32.45 9.76
C MET A 110 26.31 33.20 8.99
N LYS A 111 26.27 33.19 7.65
CA LYS A 111 27.25 33.89 6.81
C LYS A 111 27.20 35.41 6.99
N LEU A 112 26.01 35.97 7.15
CA LEU A 112 25.81 37.40 7.36
C LEU A 112 26.36 37.83 8.73
N ASN A 113 26.17 37.00 9.76
CA ASN A 113 26.75 37.21 11.09
C ASN A 113 28.28 37.13 11.08
N ASP A 114 28.87 36.17 10.37
CA ASP A 114 30.34 36.09 10.18
C ASP A 114 30.89 37.35 9.50
N LEU A 115 30.25 37.79 8.41
CA LEU A 115 30.66 39.00 7.68
C LEU A 115 30.56 40.25 8.55
N LYS A 116 29.51 40.33 9.37
CA LYS A 116 29.32 41.41 10.35
C LYS A 116 30.42 41.41 11.42
N GLY A 117 30.84 40.23 11.88
CA GLY A 117 31.98 40.07 12.78
C GLY A 117 33.28 40.59 12.15
N LEU A 118 33.59 40.17 10.93
CA LEU A 118 34.76 40.61 10.19
C LEU A 118 34.78 42.13 9.94
N LEU A 119 33.63 42.71 9.57
CA LEU A 119 33.48 44.16 9.40
C LEU A 119 33.76 44.93 10.70
N LYS A 120 33.30 44.40 11.84
CA LYS A 120 33.57 44.98 13.15
C LYS A 120 35.06 44.93 13.50
N ASP A 121 35.73 43.83 13.17
CA ASP A 121 37.17 43.68 13.37
C ASP A 121 37.98 44.63 12.48
N PHE A 122 37.59 44.79 11.21
CA PHE A 122 38.18 45.78 10.31
C PHE A 122 37.99 47.21 10.81
N ALA A 123 36.78 47.56 11.25
CA ALA A 123 36.47 48.89 11.79
C ALA A 123 37.26 49.20 13.06
N ASN A 124 37.47 48.21 13.94
CA ASN A 124 38.29 48.34 15.13
C ASN A 124 39.78 48.48 14.83
N LYS A 125 40.25 47.93 13.69
CA LYS A 125 41.64 47.99 13.25
C LYS A 125 41.99 49.27 12.48
N LEU A 126 40.98 49.98 11.98
CA LEU A 126 41.07 51.27 11.32
C LEU A 126 41.01 52.46 12.30
N ARG A 127 40.62 52.21 13.56
CA ARG A 127 40.61 53.18 14.65
C ARG A 127 41.89 53.12 15.46
#